data_AF-A0A970BNG9-F1
#
_entry.id   AF-A0A970BNG9-F1
#
_cell.length_a   1.000
_cell.length_b   1.000
_cell.length_c   1.000
_cell.angle_alpha   90.00
_cell.angle_beta   90.00
_cell.angle_gamma   90.00
#
_symmetry.space_group_name_H-M   'P 1'
#
loop_
_entity.id
_entity.type
_entity.pdbx_description
1 polymer ?
#
loop_
_entity_poly.entity_id
_entity_poly.type
_entity_poly.pdbx_seq_one_letter_code
_entity_poly.pdbx_strand_id
1 'polypeptide(L)'
;MDSDFQARVDLFIRNAETAHQSFKWQDSLNKRLSALLYAADNRDYDAAAVEAALNCIKESTRFFSQFRGNTSLSIATMMALAENPALLLQNALDIYDRLKKAGFRSSDYLTIAAVLIAEHAHLNLNDLVKFDPDVVVIRAKAFYDGMHAAHWAITGQDDYIFAAMLALSDLKIEKGLQLIEELYLELKPDFWRKNSFHGLAQVLALAGNVPELTARLESLRQAFREVNLRLDGENTMTTLGVLALLPPEPAEIVAAVQSACEYLRQHKRFGSWSVGKQELLLYAASLFAFESADQINRDVLKSTLTTSVASIIIAQQTAALIAVYTATTVAASASSSAN
;
A
#
# COMPACT_ATOMS: atom_id res chain seq x y z
N MET A 1 -19.05 13.87 8.11
CA MET A 1 -17.59 13.84 8.28
C MET A 1 -17.24 14.77 9.43
N ASP A 2 -16.39 14.34 10.37
CA ASP A 2 -15.87 15.26 11.40
C ASP A 2 -14.87 16.27 10.80
N SER A 3 -14.49 17.30 11.57
CA SER A 3 -13.67 18.41 11.08
C SER A 3 -12.26 17.99 10.67
N ASP A 4 -11.66 17.07 11.40
CA ASP A 4 -10.24 16.72 11.26
C ASP A 4 -10.06 15.79 10.06
N PHE A 5 -10.96 14.81 9.93
CA PHE A 5 -11.03 13.97 8.74
C PHE A 5 -11.35 14.79 7.49
N GLN A 6 -12.27 15.76 7.57
CA GLN A 6 -12.56 16.65 6.45
C GLN A 6 -11.33 17.46 6.03
N ALA A 7 -10.59 18.03 6.99
CA ALA A 7 -9.36 18.77 6.71
C ALA A 7 -8.31 17.91 5.98
N ARG A 8 -8.19 16.62 6.35
CA ARG A 8 -7.30 15.68 5.66
C ARG A 8 -7.76 15.35 4.24
N VAL A 9 -9.07 15.21 4.01
CA VAL A 9 -9.62 15.01 2.67
C VAL A 9 -9.40 16.26 1.80
N ASP A 10 -9.56 17.46 2.35
CA ASP A 10 -9.27 18.72 1.67
C ASP A 10 -7.79 18.85 1.31
N LEU A 11 -6.90 18.46 2.22
CA LEU A 11 -5.47 18.41 1.98
C LEU A 11 -5.14 17.46 0.82
N PHE A 12 -5.75 16.27 0.79
CA PHE A 12 -5.58 15.33 -0.32
C PHE A 12 -6.05 15.92 -1.65
N ILE A 13 -7.18 16.63 -1.68
CA ILE A 13 -7.70 17.28 -2.89
C ILE A 13 -6.70 18.32 -3.42
N ARG A 14 -6.20 19.19 -2.53
CA ARG A 14 -5.21 20.21 -2.90
C ARG A 14 -3.91 19.58 -3.41
N ASN A 15 -3.40 18.59 -2.68
CA ASN A 15 -2.19 17.86 -3.04
C ASN A 15 -2.32 17.16 -4.40
N ALA A 16 -3.48 16.57 -4.70
CA ALA A 16 -3.72 15.88 -5.97
C ALA A 16 -3.74 16.85 -7.16
N GLU A 17 -4.25 18.07 -6.97
CA GLU A 17 -4.20 19.12 -7.99
C GLU A 17 -2.74 19.57 -8.23
N THR A 18 -1.97 19.84 -7.17
CA THR A 18 -0.56 20.23 -7.28
C THR A 18 0.29 19.15 -7.95
N ALA A 19 0.14 17.88 -7.54
CA ALA A 19 0.84 16.75 -8.15
C ALA A 19 0.49 16.59 -9.63
N HIS A 20 -0.79 16.78 -9.99
CA HIS A 20 -1.25 16.71 -11.38
C HIS A 20 -0.59 17.77 -12.27
N GLN A 21 -0.51 19.01 -11.78
CA GLN A 21 0.08 20.13 -12.53
C GLN A 21 1.59 20.00 -12.69
N SER A 22 2.27 19.49 -11.66
CA SER A 22 3.73 19.39 -11.61
C SER A 22 4.26 18.21 -12.44
N PHE A 23 3.61 17.04 -12.36
CA PHE A 23 4.12 15.81 -12.96
C PHE A 23 3.32 15.34 -14.17
N LYS A 24 3.27 16.15 -15.23
CA LYS A 24 2.42 15.89 -16.43
C LYS A 24 2.63 14.52 -17.07
N TRP A 25 3.88 14.05 -17.14
CA TRP A 25 4.29 12.81 -17.79
C TRP A 25 4.15 11.56 -16.94
N GLN A 26 3.83 11.70 -15.65
CA GLN A 26 3.57 10.57 -14.77
C GLN A 26 2.14 10.06 -14.98
N ASP A 27 1.88 8.81 -14.59
CA ASP A 27 0.52 8.28 -14.59
C ASP A 27 -0.38 9.00 -13.56
N SER A 28 -1.67 9.12 -13.85
CA SER A 28 -2.61 9.84 -12.98
C SER A 28 -2.78 9.16 -11.62
N LEU A 29 -2.71 7.83 -11.58
CA LEU A 29 -2.85 7.04 -10.36
C LEU A 29 -1.60 7.22 -9.47
N ASN A 30 -0.40 7.23 -10.07
CA ASN A 30 0.85 7.55 -9.36
C ASN A 30 0.83 8.95 -8.75
N LYS A 31 0.31 9.95 -9.48
CA LYS A 31 0.17 11.32 -8.95
C LYS A 31 -0.76 11.37 -7.74
N ARG A 32 -1.88 10.65 -7.79
CA ARG A 32 -2.82 10.58 -6.66
C ARG A 32 -2.23 9.83 -5.47
N LEU A 33 -1.51 8.73 -5.68
CA LEU A 33 -0.81 8.06 -4.56
C LEU A 33 0.23 8.98 -3.92
N SER A 34 1.02 9.70 -4.73
CA SER A 34 1.98 10.68 -4.25
C SER A 34 1.31 11.79 -3.42
N ALA A 35 0.18 12.32 -3.89
CA ALA A 35 -0.60 13.30 -3.14
C ALA A 35 -1.21 12.74 -1.85
N LEU A 36 -1.64 11.48 -1.87
CA LEU A 36 -2.18 10.78 -0.70
C LEU A 36 -1.12 10.63 0.39
N LEU A 37 0.12 10.26 0.02
CA LEU A 37 1.23 10.14 0.97
C LEU A 37 1.50 11.45 1.71
N TYR A 38 1.50 12.58 1.00
CA TYR A 38 1.62 13.90 1.64
C TYR A 38 0.44 14.22 2.56
N ALA A 39 -0.80 13.90 2.15
CA ALA A 39 -1.97 14.11 3.01
C ALA A 39 -1.96 13.18 4.24
N ALA A 40 -1.38 11.99 4.11
CA ALA A 40 -1.19 11.05 5.19
C ALA A 40 -0.18 11.57 6.22
N ASP A 41 0.89 12.22 5.77
CA ASP A 41 1.88 12.90 6.63
C ASP A 41 1.41 14.29 7.12
N ASN A 42 0.16 14.67 6.80
CA ASN A 42 -0.43 15.97 7.12
C ASN A 42 0.40 17.17 6.61
N ARG A 43 0.95 17.05 5.40
CA ARG A 43 1.75 18.09 4.71
C ARG A 43 1.14 18.50 3.37
N ASP A 44 1.29 19.77 3.02
CA ASP A 44 1.05 20.24 1.67
C ASP A 44 2.09 19.66 0.70
N TYR A 45 1.66 19.38 -0.52
CA TYR A 45 2.49 18.72 -1.53
C TYR A 45 3.66 19.60 -2.00
N ASP A 46 4.89 19.17 -1.69
CA ASP A 46 6.11 19.83 -2.16
C ASP A 46 6.61 19.18 -3.46
N ALA A 47 6.19 19.76 -4.59
CA ALA A 47 6.59 19.30 -5.91
C ALA A 47 8.11 19.43 -6.14
N ALA A 48 8.76 20.45 -5.57
CA ALA A 48 10.20 20.66 -5.76
C ALA A 48 11.02 19.60 -5.03
N ALA A 49 10.61 19.23 -3.80
CA ALA A 49 11.23 18.15 -3.06
C ALA A 49 11.07 16.80 -3.77
N VAL A 50 9.86 16.51 -4.30
CA VAL A 50 9.62 15.27 -5.08
C VAL A 50 10.45 15.24 -6.36
N GLU A 51 10.56 16.37 -7.07
CA GLU A 51 11.39 16.47 -8.28
C GLU A 51 12.89 16.30 -7.96
N ALA A 52 13.38 16.90 -6.89
CA ALA A 52 14.74 16.72 -6.41
C ALA A 52 15.02 15.24 -6.07
N ALA A 53 14.08 14.57 -5.40
CA ALA A 53 14.18 13.14 -5.10
C ALA A 53 14.19 12.27 -6.37
N LEU A 54 13.34 12.57 -7.36
CA LEU A 54 13.36 11.88 -8.66
C LEU A 54 14.72 12.03 -9.38
N ASN A 55 15.32 13.21 -9.32
CA ASN A 55 16.64 13.46 -9.91
C ASN A 55 17.74 12.73 -9.13
N CYS A 56 17.69 12.73 -7.80
CA CYS A 56 18.59 11.96 -6.95
C CYS A 56 18.56 10.46 -7.28
N ILE A 57 17.37 9.87 -7.50
CA ILE A 57 17.23 8.49 -7.97
C ILE A 57 17.92 8.29 -9.32
N LYS A 58 17.73 9.21 -10.28
CA LYS A 58 18.36 9.12 -11.61
C LYS A 58 19.88 9.28 -11.55
N GLU A 59 20.42 10.06 -10.63
CA GLU A 59 21.87 10.24 -10.50
C GLU A 59 22.53 9.05 -9.80
N SER A 60 21.84 8.45 -8.84
CA SER A 60 22.39 7.37 -7.99
C SER A 60 22.22 5.97 -8.56
N THR A 61 21.42 5.79 -9.62
CA THR A 61 21.09 4.48 -10.18
C THR A 61 21.51 4.35 -11.63
N ARG A 62 21.53 3.13 -12.18
CA ARG A 62 21.73 2.89 -13.62
C ARG A 62 20.42 3.07 -14.39
N PHE A 63 20.50 3.26 -15.71
CA PHE A 63 19.35 3.50 -16.59
C PHE A 63 18.26 2.41 -16.49
N PHE A 64 18.64 1.15 -16.32
CA PHE A 64 17.74 0.00 -16.18
C PHE A 64 17.42 -0.38 -14.72
N SER A 65 17.59 0.55 -13.77
CA SER A 65 17.25 0.29 -12.37
C SER A 65 15.73 0.23 -12.17
N GLN A 66 15.24 -0.73 -11.38
CA GLN A 66 13.82 -0.79 -11.02
C GLN A 66 13.35 0.43 -10.21
N PHE A 67 14.26 1.14 -9.54
CA PHE A 67 13.92 2.39 -8.85
C PHE A 67 13.48 3.51 -9.82
N ARG A 68 13.77 3.37 -11.12
CA ARG A 68 13.29 4.28 -12.18
C ARG A 68 11.99 3.80 -12.84
N GLY A 69 11.42 2.69 -12.37
CA GLY A 69 10.22 2.06 -12.89
C GLY A 69 8.92 2.77 -12.50
N ASN A 70 7.83 2.01 -12.50
CA ASN A 70 6.48 2.55 -12.28
C ASN A 70 6.29 3.15 -10.89
N THR A 71 7.02 2.67 -9.89
CA THR A 71 6.94 3.13 -8.50
C THR A 71 7.88 4.30 -8.19
N SER A 72 8.63 4.81 -9.17
CA SER A 72 9.63 5.88 -8.97
C SER A 72 9.06 7.14 -8.34
N LEU A 73 7.84 7.56 -8.72
CA LEU A 73 7.19 8.72 -8.11
C LEU A 73 6.82 8.47 -6.65
N SER A 74 6.35 7.26 -6.31
CA SER A 74 6.05 6.88 -4.93
C SER A 74 7.32 6.86 -4.08
N ILE A 75 8.41 6.29 -4.58
CA ILE A 75 9.71 6.27 -3.89
C ILE A 75 10.24 7.70 -3.69
N ALA A 76 10.19 8.53 -4.72
CA ALA A 76 10.58 9.93 -4.62
C ALA A 76 9.72 10.72 -3.61
N THR A 77 8.45 10.36 -3.48
CA THR A 77 7.55 10.95 -2.48
C THR A 77 7.95 10.55 -1.07
N MET A 78 8.22 9.26 -0.82
CA MET A 78 8.72 8.79 0.47
C MET A 78 10.07 9.46 0.82
N MET A 79 10.96 9.60 -0.16
CA MET A 79 12.20 10.35 0.00
C MET A 79 11.96 11.82 0.35
N ALA A 80 11.02 12.50 -0.31
CA ALA A 80 10.73 13.91 -0.06
C ALA A 80 10.12 14.15 1.34
N LEU A 81 9.42 13.16 1.91
CA LEU A 81 8.87 13.23 3.26
C LEU A 81 9.89 12.89 4.35
N ALA A 82 10.94 12.13 4.00
CA ALA A 82 11.99 11.70 4.92
C ALA A 82 12.91 12.87 5.35
N GLU A 83 13.42 12.79 6.58
CA GLU A 83 14.36 13.79 7.13
C GLU A 83 15.66 13.87 6.34
N ASN A 84 16.16 12.72 5.87
CA ASN A 84 17.37 12.63 5.04
C ASN A 84 17.10 11.82 3.76
N PRO A 85 16.62 12.48 2.68
CA PRO A 85 16.24 11.81 1.43
C PRO A 85 17.37 11.01 0.79
N ALA A 86 18.59 11.56 0.78
CA ALA A 86 19.75 10.93 0.15
C ALA A 86 20.22 9.69 0.91
N LEU A 87 20.23 9.76 2.26
CA LEU A 87 20.56 8.61 3.10
C LEU A 87 19.50 7.50 2.96
N LEU A 88 18.20 7.86 2.91
CA LEU A 88 17.14 6.89 2.68
C LEU A 88 17.36 6.13 1.37
N LEU A 89 17.65 6.84 0.27
CA LEU A 89 17.92 6.20 -1.02
C LEU A 89 19.16 5.30 -0.97
N GLN A 90 20.25 5.77 -0.37
CA GLN A 90 21.48 4.99 -0.23
C GLN A 90 21.22 3.68 0.51
N ASN A 91 20.54 3.75 1.65
CA ASN A 91 20.18 2.57 2.44
C ASN A 91 19.23 1.64 1.68
N ALA A 92 18.23 2.19 0.99
CA ALA A 92 17.30 1.42 0.19
C ALA A 92 17.99 0.67 -0.95
N LEU A 93 18.99 1.27 -1.60
CA LEU A 93 19.77 0.61 -2.65
C LEU A 93 20.62 -0.55 -2.07
N ASP A 94 21.25 -0.35 -0.92
CA ASP A 94 22.01 -1.41 -0.23
C ASP A 94 21.11 -2.57 0.19
N ILE A 95 19.96 -2.27 0.82
CA ILE A 95 18.97 -3.28 1.23
C ILE A 95 18.41 -4.02 0.02
N TYR A 96 18.12 -3.33 -1.07
CA TYR A 96 17.65 -3.95 -2.31
C TYR A 96 18.65 -4.99 -2.85
N ASP A 97 19.94 -4.66 -2.84
CA ASP A 97 20.99 -5.59 -3.24
C ASP A 97 21.12 -6.78 -2.27
N ARG A 98 20.95 -6.57 -0.96
CA ARG A 98 20.91 -7.65 0.03
C ARG A 98 19.72 -8.57 -0.16
N LEU A 99 18.52 -8.03 -0.38
CA LEU A 99 17.31 -8.80 -0.69
C LEU A 99 17.52 -9.67 -1.94
N LYS A 100 18.13 -9.12 -3.00
CA LYS A 100 18.47 -9.89 -4.20
C LYS A 100 19.46 -11.01 -3.92
N LYS A 101 20.50 -10.76 -3.12
CA LYS A 101 21.46 -11.79 -2.68
C LYS A 101 20.81 -12.88 -1.84
N ALA A 102 19.79 -12.53 -1.05
CA ALA A 102 18.98 -13.48 -0.29
C ALA A 102 18.02 -14.30 -1.17
N GLY A 103 17.91 -14.01 -2.47
CA GLY A 103 17.14 -14.80 -3.44
C GLY A 103 15.83 -14.17 -3.89
N PHE A 104 15.52 -12.93 -3.49
CA PHE A 104 14.37 -12.20 -4.03
C PHE A 104 14.60 -11.82 -5.50
N ARG A 105 13.56 -11.91 -6.32
CA ARG A 105 13.62 -11.51 -7.73
C ARG A 105 13.38 -10.00 -7.85
N SER A 106 14.06 -9.37 -8.81
CA SER A 106 13.87 -7.96 -9.12
C SER A 106 12.41 -7.65 -9.50
N SER A 107 11.80 -6.67 -8.84
CA SER A 107 10.44 -6.16 -9.12
C SER A 107 10.24 -4.75 -8.54
N ASP A 108 9.16 -4.08 -8.94
CA ASP A 108 8.72 -2.81 -8.32
C ASP A 108 8.32 -3.00 -6.84
N TYR A 109 7.82 -4.18 -6.47
CA TYR A 109 7.51 -4.49 -5.07
C TYR A 109 8.78 -4.59 -4.22
N LEU A 110 9.86 -5.13 -4.80
CA LEU A 110 11.14 -5.27 -4.11
C LEU A 110 11.78 -3.90 -3.82
N THR A 111 11.61 -2.91 -4.70
CA THR A 111 12.12 -1.54 -4.45
C THR A 111 11.37 -0.88 -3.30
N ILE A 112 10.05 -1.04 -3.24
CA ILE A 112 9.22 -0.55 -2.13
C ILE A 112 9.58 -1.25 -0.82
N ALA A 113 9.69 -2.58 -0.82
CA ALA A 113 10.12 -3.34 0.36
C ALA A 113 11.48 -2.84 0.90
N ALA A 114 12.44 -2.56 0.01
CA ALA A 114 13.74 -2.04 0.41
C ALA A 114 13.67 -0.62 1.02
N VAL A 115 12.85 0.26 0.44
CA VAL A 115 12.64 1.62 0.98
C VAL A 115 12.02 1.56 2.38
N LEU A 116 11.03 0.68 2.60
CA LEU A 116 10.38 0.53 3.90
C LEU A 116 11.33 0.02 4.99
N ILE A 117 12.17 -0.96 4.66
CA ILE A 117 13.22 -1.43 5.59
C ILE A 117 14.22 -0.31 5.89
N ALA A 118 14.60 0.47 4.87
CA ALA A 118 15.54 1.59 5.01
C ALA A 118 14.99 2.72 5.89
N GLU A 119 13.70 3.04 5.73
CA GLU A 119 13.00 4.04 6.52
C GLU A 119 12.90 3.62 7.99
N HIS A 120 12.56 2.36 8.25
CA HIS A 120 12.50 1.82 9.62
C HIS A 120 13.87 1.86 10.31
N ALA A 121 14.94 1.56 9.58
CA ALA A 121 16.32 1.63 10.08
C ALA A 121 16.69 3.01 10.65
N HIS A 122 16.18 4.08 10.02
CA HIS A 122 16.51 5.45 10.39
C HIS A 122 15.79 5.90 11.67
N LEU A 123 14.57 5.42 11.89
CA LEU A 123 13.71 5.81 13.01
C LEU A 123 14.17 5.23 14.36
N ASN A 124 14.96 4.15 14.34
CA ASN A 124 15.44 3.46 15.55
C ASN A 124 16.85 3.91 16.00
N LEU A 125 17.35 5.05 15.53
CA LEU A 125 18.65 5.60 15.99
C LEU A 125 18.68 5.92 17.50
N ASN A 126 17.52 5.99 18.16
CA ASN A 126 17.40 6.26 19.60
C ASN A 126 17.32 4.99 20.47
N ASP A 127 17.19 3.80 19.87
CA ASP A 127 17.19 2.54 20.61
C ASP A 127 18.61 1.96 20.70
N LEU A 128 18.98 1.49 21.91
CA LEU A 128 20.30 0.87 22.19
C LEU A 128 20.52 -0.45 21.43
N VAL A 129 19.49 -0.96 20.75
CA VAL A 129 19.56 -2.14 19.87
C VAL A 129 19.88 -1.66 18.46
N LYS A 130 21.10 -1.94 17.99
CA LYS A 130 21.49 -1.67 16.59
C LYS A 130 20.54 -2.39 15.64
N PHE A 131 19.83 -1.62 14.82
CA PHE A 131 19.17 -2.14 13.63
C PHE A 131 20.20 -2.82 12.72
N ASP A 132 19.99 -4.10 12.42
CA ASP A 132 20.82 -4.86 11.49
C ASP A 132 20.01 -5.19 10.22
N PRO A 133 20.31 -4.55 9.07
CA PRO A 133 19.63 -4.82 7.81
C PRO A 133 19.69 -6.30 7.40
N ASP A 134 20.77 -7.03 7.72
CA ASP A 134 20.89 -8.45 7.33
C ASP A 134 19.89 -9.32 8.10
N VAL A 135 19.66 -9.03 9.38
CA VAL A 135 18.68 -9.76 10.20
C VAL A 135 17.28 -9.56 9.63
N VAL A 136 16.92 -8.34 9.23
CA VAL A 136 15.61 -8.05 8.62
C VAL A 136 15.47 -8.74 7.27
N VAL A 137 16.50 -8.70 6.42
CA VAL A 137 16.50 -9.37 5.11
C VAL A 137 16.32 -10.88 5.25
N ILE A 138 17.02 -11.51 6.20
CA ILE A 138 16.89 -12.94 6.48
C ILE A 138 15.48 -13.27 6.99
N ARG A 139 14.95 -12.48 7.93
CA ARG A 139 13.56 -12.64 8.41
C ARG A 139 12.55 -12.50 7.28
N ALA A 140 12.71 -11.49 6.41
CA ALA A 140 11.81 -11.27 5.29
C ALA A 140 11.81 -12.46 4.34
N LYS A 141 13.00 -13.02 4.04
CA LYS A 141 13.10 -14.23 3.21
C LYS A 141 12.43 -15.43 3.87
N ALA A 142 12.60 -15.61 5.18
CA ALA A 142 11.99 -16.71 5.92
C ALA A 142 10.45 -16.63 5.93
N PHE A 143 9.88 -15.44 6.13
CA PHE A 143 8.43 -15.25 6.00
C PHE A 143 7.95 -15.51 4.57
N TYR A 144 8.63 -14.94 3.56
CA TYR A 144 8.27 -15.16 2.16
C TYR A 144 8.30 -16.65 1.78
N ASP A 145 9.36 -17.37 2.15
CA ASP A 145 9.49 -18.79 1.84
C ASP A 145 8.47 -19.63 2.58
N GLY A 146 8.17 -19.29 3.84
CA GLY A 146 7.12 -19.96 4.59
C GLY A 146 5.74 -19.79 3.95
N MET A 147 5.39 -18.56 3.55
CA MET A 147 4.15 -18.27 2.85
C MET A 147 4.08 -19.00 1.50
N HIS A 148 5.17 -18.95 0.72
CA HIS A 148 5.25 -19.61 -0.58
C HIS A 148 5.24 -21.14 -0.46
N ALA A 149 5.80 -21.72 0.61
CA ALA A 149 5.74 -23.15 0.85
C ALA A 149 4.32 -23.64 1.16
N ALA A 150 3.54 -22.85 1.92
CA ALA A 150 2.15 -23.16 2.22
C ALA A 150 1.22 -22.91 1.02
N HIS A 151 1.42 -21.80 0.30
CA HIS A 151 0.48 -21.26 -0.68
C HIS A 151 1.13 -20.80 -1.99
N TRP A 152 2.00 -21.63 -2.57
CA TRP A 152 2.77 -21.30 -3.79
C TRP A 152 1.96 -20.75 -4.98
N ALA A 153 0.68 -21.13 -5.11
CA ALA A 153 -0.17 -20.69 -6.21
C ALA A 153 -0.63 -19.24 -6.10
N ILE A 154 -0.57 -18.67 -4.90
CA ILE A 154 -1.08 -17.32 -4.59
C ILE A 154 -0.05 -16.42 -3.93
N THR A 155 1.13 -16.94 -3.58
CA THR A 155 2.25 -16.14 -3.06
C THR A 155 3.19 -15.70 -4.20
N GLY A 156 3.23 -14.39 -4.47
CA GLY A 156 3.90 -13.78 -5.61
C GLY A 156 4.94 -12.71 -5.23
N GLN A 157 5.31 -11.86 -6.19
CA GLN A 157 6.23 -10.75 -5.91
C GLN A 157 5.57 -9.61 -5.15
N ASP A 158 4.26 -9.49 -5.26
CA ASP A 158 3.39 -8.58 -4.51
C ASP A 158 3.46 -8.80 -3.00
N ASP A 159 3.76 -10.02 -2.55
CA ASP A 159 3.96 -10.35 -1.13
C ASP A 159 5.31 -9.90 -0.56
N TYR A 160 6.23 -9.38 -1.38
CA TYR A 160 7.53 -8.90 -0.89
C TYR A 160 7.39 -7.76 0.12
N ILE A 161 6.42 -6.88 -0.08
CA ILE A 161 6.16 -5.77 0.83
C ILE A 161 5.68 -6.32 2.18
N PHE A 162 4.73 -7.26 2.19
CA PHE A 162 4.24 -7.88 3.41
C PHE A 162 5.32 -8.71 4.13
N ALA A 163 6.15 -9.45 3.40
CA ALA A 163 7.28 -10.17 3.97
C ALA A 163 8.27 -9.22 4.69
N ALA A 164 8.55 -8.05 4.10
CA ALA A 164 9.36 -7.02 4.74
C ALA A 164 8.69 -6.44 5.99
N MET A 165 7.37 -6.18 5.94
CA MET A 165 6.63 -5.70 7.11
C MET A 165 6.62 -6.71 8.26
N LEU A 166 6.37 -7.99 7.96
CA LEU A 166 6.41 -9.07 8.95
C LEU A 166 7.81 -9.18 9.56
N ALA A 167 8.86 -9.02 8.77
CA ALA A 167 10.24 -9.02 9.25
C ALA A 167 10.57 -7.85 10.19
N LEU A 168 9.99 -6.68 9.95
CA LEU A 168 10.12 -5.48 10.79
C LEU A 168 9.25 -5.54 12.06
N SER A 169 8.24 -6.40 12.09
CA SER A 169 7.41 -6.62 13.29
C SER A 169 8.13 -7.50 14.33
N ASP A 170 7.59 -7.52 15.56
CA ASP A 170 8.05 -8.40 16.64
C ASP A 170 7.57 -9.86 16.52
N LEU A 171 6.83 -10.19 15.46
CA LEU A 171 6.29 -11.54 15.27
C LEU A 171 7.41 -12.55 15.04
N LYS A 172 7.42 -13.62 15.84
CA LYS A 172 8.28 -14.78 15.57
C LYS A 172 7.84 -15.44 14.26
N ILE A 173 8.79 -15.92 13.47
CA ILE A 173 8.54 -16.43 12.10
C ILE A 173 7.48 -17.53 12.14
N GLU A 174 7.67 -18.54 12.97
CA GLU A 174 6.80 -19.71 13.05
C GLU A 174 5.39 -19.33 13.51
N LYS A 175 5.30 -18.46 14.51
CA LYS A 175 4.01 -17.97 15.03
C LYS A 175 3.28 -17.11 14.01
N GLY A 176 4.00 -16.24 13.31
CA GLY A 176 3.41 -15.38 12.28
C GLY A 176 2.89 -16.20 11.10
N LEU A 177 3.66 -17.19 10.63
CA LEU A 177 3.22 -18.09 9.56
C LEU A 177 2.01 -18.94 9.98
N GLN A 178 2.00 -19.45 11.20
CA GLN A 178 0.85 -20.17 11.76
C GLN A 178 -0.39 -19.27 11.81
N LEU A 179 -0.25 -18.04 12.31
CA LEU A 179 -1.36 -17.09 12.39
C LEU A 179 -1.91 -16.72 11.01
N ILE A 180 -1.04 -16.51 10.02
CA ILE A 180 -1.44 -16.27 8.62
C ILE A 180 -2.24 -17.47 8.09
N GLU A 181 -1.81 -18.70 8.36
CA GLU A 181 -2.51 -19.91 7.93
C GLU A 181 -3.88 -20.05 8.60
N GLU A 182 -3.94 -19.87 9.92
CA GLU A 182 -5.18 -19.94 10.69
C GLU A 182 -6.21 -18.92 10.18
N LEU A 183 -5.80 -17.67 10.02
CA LEU A 183 -6.64 -16.60 9.48
C LEU A 183 -7.07 -16.89 8.04
N TYR A 184 -6.16 -17.39 7.20
CA TYR A 184 -6.48 -17.75 5.82
C TYR A 184 -7.55 -18.85 5.76
N LEU A 185 -7.40 -19.91 6.58
CA LEU A 185 -8.35 -21.02 6.62
C LEU A 185 -9.70 -20.62 7.22
N GLU A 186 -9.71 -19.72 8.22
CA GLU A 186 -10.93 -19.18 8.82
C GLU A 186 -11.70 -18.29 7.84
N LEU A 187 -11.00 -17.46 7.07
CA LEU A 187 -11.62 -16.53 6.13
C LEU A 187 -12.02 -17.18 4.79
N LYS A 188 -11.50 -18.36 4.46
CA LYS A 188 -11.77 -19.05 3.20
C LYS A 188 -13.24 -19.46 2.96
N PRO A 189 -14.00 -19.99 3.94
CA PRO A 189 -15.35 -20.50 3.73
C PRO A 189 -16.41 -19.42 3.42
N ASP A 190 -16.28 -18.22 4.00
CA ASP A 190 -17.27 -17.13 3.89
C ASP A 190 -17.03 -16.20 2.69
N PHE A 191 -15.95 -16.43 1.93
CA PHE A 191 -15.49 -15.55 0.88
C PHE A 191 -15.05 -16.35 -0.36
N TRP A 192 -16.01 -16.77 -1.18
CA TRP A 192 -15.81 -17.70 -2.30
C TRP A 192 -15.08 -17.18 -3.56
N ARG A 193 -14.20 -16.15 -3.50
CA ARG A 193 -13.45 -15.66 -4.69
C ARG A 193 -12.05 -15.07 -4.39
N LYS A 194 -11.00 -15.71 -4.96
CA LYS A 194 -9.65 -15.21 -5.36
C LYS A 194 -8.61 -14.74 -4.31
N ASN A 195 -7.32 -14.70 -4.73
CA ASN A 195 -6.04 -14.44 -4.03
C ASN A 195 -6.00 -13.36 -2.93
N SER A 196 -6.95 -12.44 -2.90
CA SER A 196 -7.14 -11.36 -1.91
C SER A 196 -7.05 -11.80 -0.44
N PHE A 197 -7.33 -13.06 -0.12
CA PHE A 197 -7.32 -13.61 1.25
C PHE A 197 -5.94 -13.64 1.89
N HIS A 198 -4.91 -13.85 1.07
CA HIS A 198 -3.55 -13.95 1.58
C HIS A 198 -3.06 -12.60 2.10
N GLY A 199 -3.29 -11.52 1.34
CA GLY A 199 -2.98 -10.16 1.76
C GLY A 199 -3.76 -9.71 3.01
N LEU A 200 -5.04 -10.07 3.11
CA LEU A 200 -5.82 -9.80 4.32
C LEU A 200 -5.23 -10.53 5.54
N ALA A 201 -4.98 -11.84 5.44
CA ALA A 201 -4.41 -12.62 6.54
C ALA A 201 -3.05 -12.07 6.99
N GLN A 202 -2.20 -11.62 6.06
CA GLN A 202 -0.92 -10.97 6.38
C GLN A 202 -1.09 -9.66 7.18
N VAL A 203 -2.07 -8.82 6.82
CA VAL A 203 -2.36 -7.58 7.56
C VAL A 203 -2.90 -7.85 8.95
N LEU A 204 -3.83 -8.79 9.06
CA LEU A 204 -4.38 -9.15 10.35
C LEU A 204 -3.31 -9.80 11.23
N ALA A 205 -2.40 -10.59 10.65
CA ALA A 205 -1.27 -11.14 11.38
C ALA A 205 -0.36 -10.04 11.94
N LEU A 206 -0.09 -8.97 11.18
CA LEU A 206 0.69 -7.81 11.64
C LEU A 206 0.04 -7.09 12.83
N ALA A 207 -1.27 -7.14 12.93
CA ALA A 207 -2.01 -6.57 14.06
C ALA A 207 -2.03 -7.47 15.30
N GLY A 208 -1.62 -8.73 15.15
CA GLY A 208 -1.70 -9.75 16.18
C GLY A 208 -3.08 -10.41 16.28
N ASN A 209 -3.24 -11.28 17.28
CA ASN A 209 -4.51 -11.96 17.53
C ASN A 209 -5.51 -10.98 18.16
N VAL A 210 -6.39 -10.41 17.34
CA VAL A 210 -7.49 -9.55 17.81
C VAL A 210 -8.73 -10.43 17.98
N PRO A 211 -9.25 -10.61 19.21
CA PRO A 211 -10.49 -11.32 19.43
C PRO A 211 -11.63 -10.70 18.61
N GLU A 212 -12.52 -11.54 18.07
CA GLU A 212 -13.72 -11.10 17.34
C GLU A 212 -13.46 -10.38 15.99
N LEU A 213 -12.20 -10.36 15.53
CA LEU A 213 -11.81 -9.69 14.28
C LEU A 213 -12.59 -10.19 13.06
N THR A 214 -12.84 -11.49 12.96
CA THR A 214 -13.65 -12.09 11.87
C THR A 214 -15.08 -11.58 11.89
N ALA A 215 -15.70 -11.47 13.08
CA ALA A 215 -17.05 -10.92 13.24
C ALA A 215 -17.10 -9.43 12.90
N ARG A 216 -16.06 -8.68 13.29
CA ARG A 216 -15.90 -7.26 12.95
C ARG A 216 -15.69 -7.04 11.45
N LEU A 217 -14.91 -7.89 10.79
CA LEU A 217 -14.69 -7.86 9.35
C LEU A 217 -16.00 -8.09 8.58
N GLU A 218 -16.79 -9.10 8.98
CA GLU A 218 -18.08 -9.36 8.36
C GLU A 218 -19.08 -8.22 8.62
N SER A 219 -19.07 -7.64 9.82
CA SER A 219 -19.88 -6.46 10.15
C SER A 219 -19.53 -5.25 9.25
N LEU A 220 -18.24 -4.96 9.07
CA LEU A 220 -17.78 -3.93 8.13
C LEU A 220 -18.20 -4.22 6.69
N ARG A 221 -18.01 -5.46 6.24
CA ARG A 221 -18.39 -5.89 4.89
C ARG A 221 -19.89 -5.70 4.64
N GLN A 222 -20.73 -6.11 5.58
CA GLN A 222 -22.17 -5.93 5.50
C GLN A 222 -22.52 -4.44 5.45
N ALA A 223 -21.98 -3.64 6.37
CA ALA A 223 -22.24 -2.20 6.42
C ALA A 223 -21.82 -1.49 5.11
N PHE A 224 -20.66 -1.81 4.52
CA PHE A 224 -20.28 -1.28 3.21
C PHE A 224 -21.26 -1.68 2.10
N ARG A 225 -21.73 -2.93 2.10
CA ARG A 225 -22.68 -3.43 1.09
C ARG A 225 -24.03 -2.73 1.17
N GLU A 226 -24.50 -2.41 2.37
CA GLU A 226 -25.75 -1.68 2.60
C GLU A 226 -25.74 -0.29 1.94
N VAL A 227 -24.57 0.35 1.89
CA VAL A 227 -24.37 1.65 1.19
C VAL A 227 -23.89 1.50 -0.26
N ASN A 228 -24.03 0.29 -0.85
CA ASN A 228 -23.58 -0.04 -2.20
C ASN A 228 -22.08 0.16 -2.46
N LEU A 229 -21.24 0.13 -1.43
CA LEU A 229 -19.78 0.12 -1.54
C LEU A 229 -19.26 -1.31 -1.31
N ARG A 230 -18.08 -1.62 -1.87
CA ARG A 230 -17.49 -2.97 -1.75
C ARG A 230 -15.97 -2.86 -1.61
N LEU A 231 -15.49 -3.15 -0.40
CA LEU A 231 -14.07 -3.33 -0.11
C LEU A 231 -13.64 -4.81 -0.11
N ASP A 232 -14.55 -5.75 -0.33
CA ASP A 232 -14.26 -7.19 -0.42
C ASP A 232 -13.80 -7.65 -1.82
N GLY A 233 -13.20 -6.75 -2.60
CA GLY A 233 -12.58 -7.03 -3.89
C GLY A 233 -11.10 -7.38 -3.78
N GLU A 234 -10.54 -7.90 -4.89
CA GLU A 234 -9.20 -8.49 -4.97
C GLU A 234 -8.07 -7.60 -4.41
N ASN A 235 -8.16 -6.29 -4.63
CA ASN A 235 -7.13 -5.33 -4.21
C ASN A 235 -7.55 -4.41 -3.06
N THR A 236 -8.79 -4.54 -2.59
CA THR A 236 -9.37 -3.64 -1.57
C THR A 236 -9.55 -4.32 -0.22
N MET A 237 -9.45 -5.66 -0.20
CA MET A 237 -9.70 -6.45 1.00
C MET A 237 -8.63 -6.24 2.07
N THR A 238 -7.40 -5.99 1.67
CA THR A 238 -6.32 -5.59 2.56
C THR A 238 -6.68 -4.30 3.31
N THR A 239 -7.27 -3.32 2.62
CA THR A 239 -7.76 -2.07 3.24
C THR A 239 -8.95 -2.34 4.18
N LEU A 240 -9.84 -3.28 3.84
CA LEU A 240 -10.89 -3.72 4.77
C LEU A 240 -10.29 -4.30 6.06
N GLY A 241 -9.20 -5.07 5.94
CA GLY A 241 -8.44 -5.57 7.08
C GLY A 241 -7.88 -4.46 7.95
N VAL A 242 -7.26 -3.45 7.35
CA VAL A 242 -6.78 -2.25 8.07
C VAL A 242 -7.92 -1.57 8.82
N LEU A 243 -9.07 -1.35 8.17
CA LEU A 243 -10.23 -0.71 8.81
C LEU A 243 -10.78 -1.53 9.98
N ALA A 244 -10.73 -2.87 9.90
CA ALA A 244 -11.18 -3.75 10.98
C ALA A 244 -10.34 -3.60 12.25
N LEU A 245 -9.10 -3.13 12.15
CA LEU A 245 -8.19 -2.90 13.28
C LEU A 245 -8.40 -1.54 13.96
N LEU A 246 -9.15 -0.64 13.32
CA LEU A 246 -9.39 0.69 13.89
C LEU A 246 -10.45 0.59 15.01
N PRO A 247 -10.35 1.39 16.09
CA PRO A 247 -11.31 1.42 17.18
C PRO A 247 -12.76 1.81 16.80
N PRO A 248 -13.02 2.82 15.93
CA PRO A 248 -14.38 3.28 15.64
C PRO A 248 -15.31 2.16 15.17
N GLU A 249 -16.61 2.23 15.50
CA GLU A 249 -17.55 1.17 15.14
C GLU A 249 -17.73 1.04 13.62
N PRO A 250 -18.01 -0.17 13.08
CA PRO A 250 -18.15 -0.38 11.64
C PRO A 250 -19.09 0.61 10.92
N ALA A 251 -20.20 0.98 11.55
CA ALA A 251 -21.15 1.94 10.99
C ALA A 251 -20.55 3.36 10.86
N GLU A 252 -19.74 3.78 11.83
CA GLU A 252 -19.07 5.09 11.82
C GLU A 252 -18.01 5.15 10.72
N ILE A 253 -17.21 4.08 10.61
CA ILE A 253 -16.19 3.93 9.55
C ILE A 253 -16.87 4.02 8.18
N VAL A 254 -17.93 3.25 7.95
CA VAL A 254 -18.62 3.23 6.65
C VAL A 254 -19.25 4.58 6.32
N ALA A 255 -19.90 5.24 7.29
CA ALA A 255 -20.48 6.56 7.10
C ALA A 255 -19.43 7.61 6.75
N ALA A 256 -18.28 7.60 7.43
CA ALA A 256 -17.18 8.50 7.16
C ALA A 256 -16.58 8.26 5.77
N VAL A 257 -16.26 7.01 5.43
CA VAL A 257 -15.69 6.63 4.13
C VAL A 257 -16.66 6.94 2.98
N GLN A 258 -17.96 6.69 3.16
CA GLN A 258 -18.98 7.06 2.18
C GLN A 258 -19.02 8.58 1.98
N SER A 259 -19.07 9.35 3.07
CA SER A 259 -19.09 10.82 3.03
C SER A 259 -17.86 11.36 2.30
N ALA A 260 -16.67 10.81 2.56
CA ALA A 260 -15.44 11.18 1.87
C ALA A 260 -15.49 10.82 0.37
N CYS A 261 -16.02 9.65 0.00
CA CYS A 261 -16.21 9.28 -1.41
C CYS A 261 -17.12 10.27 -2.14
N GLU A 262 -18.28 10.58 -1.56
CA GLU A 262 -19.25 11.52 -2.13
C GLU A 262 -18.67 12.93 -2.26
N TYR A 263 -17.91 13.36 -1.25
CA TYR A 263 -17.25 14.65 -1.26
C TYR A 263 -16.16 14.71 -2.34
N LEU A 264 -15.24 13.74 -2.37
CA LEU A 264 -14.19 13.66 -3.39
C LEU A 264 -14.77 13.71 -4.82
N ARG A 265 -15.89 13.02 -5.09
CA ARG A 265 -16.55 13.03 -6.42
C ARG A 265 -16.91 14.42 -6.94
N GLN A 266 -17.08 15.40 -6.05
CA GLN A 266 -17.42 16.78 -6.41
C GLN A 266 -16.20 17.56 -6.97
N HIS A 267 -14.99 17.02 -6.83
CA HIS A 267 -13.76 17.68 -7.24
C HIS A 267 -13.23 17.14 -8.59
N LYS A 268 -12.72 18.08 -9.41
CA LYS A 268 -12.32 17.88 -10.82
C LYS A 268 -11.36 16.70 -11.06
N ARG A 269 -10.55 16.30 -10.07
CA ARG A 269 -9.55 15.22 -10.20
C ARG A 269 -10.06 13.86 -9.74
N PHE A 270 -11.26 13.81 -9.17
CA PHE A 270 -11.88 12.63 -8.55
C PHE A 270 -13.27 12.31 -9.10
N GLY A 271 -13.75 13.07 -10.09
CA GLY A 271 -15.00 12.78 -10.78
C GLY A 271 -15.04 11.38 -11.41
N SER A 272 -16.24 10.89 -11.74
CA SER A 272 -16.47 9.52 -12.24
C SER A 272 -15.70 9.16 -13.51
N TRP A 273 -15.31 10.17 -14.30
CA TRP A 273 -14.49 10.00 -15.51
C TRP A 273 -12.98 9.95 -15.25
N SER A 274 -12.53 10.34 -14.05
CA SER A 274 -11.11 10.45 -13.70
C SER A 274 -10.62 9.34 -12.77
N VAL A 275 -11.51 8.79 -11.94
CA VAL A 275 -11.18 7.81 -10.90
C VAL A 275 -12.27 6.74 -10.83
N GLY A 276 -11.87 5.47 -10.91
CA GLY A 276 -12.80 4.34 -10.76
C GLY A 276 -13.42 4.28 -9.36
N LYS A 277 -14.56 3.58 -9.21
CA LYS A 277 -15.24 3.46 -7.89
C LYS A 277 -14.35 2.78 -6.84
N GLN A 278 -13.64 1.72 -7.23
CA GLN A 278 -12.75 0.99 -6.30
C GLN A 278 -11.53 1.83 -5.92
N GLU A 279 -10.91 2.52 -6.87
CA GLU A 279 -9.76 3.41 -6.61
C GLU A 279 -10.15 4.56 -5.67
N LEU A 280 -11.31 5.19 -5.89
CA LEU A 280 -11.79 6.25 -5.01
C LEU A 280 -12.05 5.74 -3.59
N LEU A 281 -12.65 4.55 -3.48
CA LEU A 281 -12.93 3.91 -2.20
C LEU A 281 -11.65 3.57 -1.44
N LEU A 282 -10.60 3.13 -2.12
CA LEU A 282 -9.27 2.93 -1.53
C LEU A 282 -8.71 4.22 -0.94
N TYR A 283 -8.79 5.34 -1.68
CA TYR A 283 -8.32 6.64 -1.17
C TYR A 283 -9.11 7.10 0.05
N ALA A 284 -10.44 7.07 -0.01
CA ALA A 284 -11.29 7.47 1.11
C ALA A 284 -11.06 6.61 2.36
N ALA A 285 -11.00 5.28 2.19
CA ALA A 285 -10.72 4.35 3.29
C ALA A 285 -9.31 4.55 3.87
N SER A 286 -8.30 4.77 3.02
CA SER A 286 -6.93 5.02 3.49
C SER A 286 -6.84 6.33 4.27
N LEU A 287 -7.45 7.42 3.79
CA LEU A 287 -7.48 8.70 4.51
C LEU A 287 -8.14 8.56 5.89
N PHE A 288 -9.25 7.82 5.96
CA PHE A 288 -9.91 7.56 7.24
C PHE A 288 -9.03 6.73 8.18
N ALA A 289 -8.33 5.72 7.64
CA ALA A 289 -7.39 4.93 8.40
C ALA A 289 -6.21 5.76 8.93
N PHE A 290 -5.68 6.69 8.13
CA PHE A 290 -4.60 7.59 8.56
C PHE A 290 -5.08 8.53 9.68
N GLU A 291 -6.26 9.13 9.51
CA GLU A 291 -6.82 10.01 10.53
C GLU A 291 -7.10 9.28 11.85
N SER A 292 -7.70 8.09 11.78
CA SER A 292 -8.00 7.27 12.96
C SER A 292 -6.72 6.76 13.65
N ALA A 293 -5.68 6.47 12.88
CA ALA A 293 -4.42 5.99 13.40
C ALA A 293 -3.58 7.10 14.06
N ASP A 294 -3.70 8.37 13.65
CA ASP A 294 -3.07 9.51 14.34
C ASP A 294 -3.62 9.71 15.77
N GLN A 295 -4.83 9.21 16.02
CA GLN A 295 -5.46 9.22 17.34
C GLN A 295 -4.99 8.05 18.24
N ILE A 296 -4.22 7.12 17.68
CA ILE A 296 -3.74 5.89 18.32
C ILE A 296 -2.19 5.87 18.24
N ASN A 297 -1.52 5.08 19.08
CA ASN A 297 -0.06 5.07 19.21
C ASN A 297 0.74 5.04 17.88
N ARG A 298 1.92 5.68 17.84
CA ARG A 298 2.73 5.94 16.62
C ARG A 298 3.15 4.69 15.83
N ASP A 299 3.22 3.52 16.44
CA ASP A 299 3.63 2.28 15.75
C ASP A 299 2.50 1.68 14.88
N VAL A 300 1.23 1.88 15.28
CA VAL A 300 0.05 1.48 14.51
C VAL A 300 -0.12 2.36 13.28
N LEU A 301 0.26 3.64 13.38
CA LEU A 301 0.29 4.59 12.26
C LEU A 301 1.18 4.09 11.12
N LYS A 302 2.39 3.62 11.42
CA LYS A 302 3.33 3.15 10.40
C LYS A 302 2.86 1.88 9.71
N SER A 303 2.34 0.90 10.45
CA SER A 303 1.80 -0.32 9.82
C SER A 303 0.58 0.01 8.95
N THR A 304 -0.30 0.90 9.41
CA THR A 304 -1.48 1.36 8.66
C THR A 304 -1.09 2.13 7.38
N LEU A 305 -0.11 3.04 7.47
CA LEU A 305 0.46 3.78 6.33
C LEU A 305 1.06 2.82 5.31
N THR A 306 1.98 1.97 5.75
CA THR A 306 2.69 1.04 4.87
C THR A 306 1.75 0.02 4.24
N THR A 307 0.78 -0.53 5.00
CA THR A 307 -0.21 -1.47 4.48
C THR A 307 -1.17 -0.81 3.49
N SER A 308 -1.66 0.40 3.76
CA SER A 308 -2.52 1.13 2.83
C SER A 308 -1.77 1.49 1.54
N VAL A 309 -0.50 1.89 1.64
CA VAL A 309 0.38 2.16 0.49
C VAL A 309 0.66 0.90 -0.30
N ALA A 310 0.98 -0.22 0.36
CA ALA A 310 1.17 -1.52 -0.27
C ALA A 310 -0.10 -1.97 -1.01
N SER A 311 -1.25 -1.87 -0.36
CA SER A 311 -2.57 -2.20 -0.94
C SER A 311 -2.84 -1.38 -2.19
N ILE A 312 -2.57 -0.07 -2.13
CA ILE A 312 -2.74 0.80 -3.29
C ILE A 312 -1.76 0.38 -4.39
N ILE A 313 -0.47 0.21 -4.11
CA ILE A 313 0.57 -0.19 -5.09
C ILE A 313 0.21 -1.51 -5.78
N ILE A 314 -0.22 -2.53 -5.03
CA ILE A 314 -0.68 -3.82 -5.55
C ILE A 314 -1.93 -3.63 -6.42
N ALA A 315 -2.88 -2.79 -6.00
CA ALA A 315 -4.05 -2.45 -6.79
C ALA A 315 -3.69 -1.78 -8.14
N GLN A 316 -2.61 -0.98 -8.20
CA GLN A 316 -2.20 -0.30 -9.43
C GLN A 316 -1.63 -1.28 -10.45
N GLN A 317 -0.82 -2.24 -10.01
CA GLN A 317 -0.12 -3.17 -10.90
C GLN A 317 -1.08 -4.17 -11.55
N THR A 318 -2.11 -4.62 -10.84
CA THR A 318 -3.15 -5.51 -11.39
C THR A 318 -4.02 -4.81 -12.45
N ALA A 319 -4.34 -3.52 -12.26
CA ALA A 319 -5.08 -2.73 -13.25
C ALA A 319 -4.27 -2.52 -14.55
N ALA A 320 -2.95 -2.29 -14.44
CA ALA A 320 -2.06 -2.13 -15.59
C ALA A 320 -1.96 -3.40 -16.44
N LEU A 321 -1.91 -4.58 -15.81
CA LEU A 321 -1.89 -5.87 -16.51
C LEU A 321 -3.18 -6.10 -17.32
N ILE A 322 -4.35 -5.79 -16.74
CA ILE A 322 -5.64 -5.91 -17.44
C ILE A 322 -5.70 -4.99 -18.67
N ALA A 323 -5.18 -3.76 -18.57
CA ALA A 323 -5.14 -2.82 -19.68
C ALA A 323 -4.24 -3.28 -20.85
N VAL A 324 -3.13 -3.97 -20.55
CA VAL A 324 -2.25 -4.55 -21.59
C VAL A 324 -2.92 -5.74 -22.26
N TYR A 325 -3.63 -6.59 -21.52
CA TYR A 325 -4.39 -7.71 -22.10
C TYR A 325 -5.59 -7.23 -22.95
N THR A 326 -6.29 -6.17 -22.55
CA THR A 326 -7.36 -5.58 -23.38
C THR A 326 -6.82 -4.87 -24.61
N ALA A 327 -5.68 -4.17 -24.52
CA ALA A 327 -5.05 -3.56 -25.69
C ALA A 327 -4.54 -4.59 -26.71
N THR A 328 -3.94 -5.70 -26.26
CA THR A 328 -3.45 -6.76 -27.15
C THR A 328 -4.58 -7.56 -27.80
N THR A 329 -5.68 -7.81 -27.08
CA THR A 329 -6.88 -8.47 -27.66
C THR A 329 -7.62 -7.57 -28.66
N VAL A 330 -7.72 -6.26 -28.42
CA VAL A 330 -8.31 -5.32 -29.38
C VAL A 330 -7.43 -5.16 -30.62
N ALA A 331 -6.10 -5.09 -30.46
CA ALA A 331 -5.18 -5.06 -31.59
C ALA A 331 -5.26 -6.34 -32.46
N ALA A 332 -5.35 -7.52 -31.82
CA ALA A 332 -5.55 -8.78 -32.53
C ALA A 332 -6.90 -8.82 -33.28
N SER A 333 -7.97 -8.30 -32.68
CA SER A 333 -9.31 -8.23 -33.28
C SER A 333 -9.40 -7.25 -34.46
N ALA A 334 -8.65 -6.14 -34.40
CA ALA A 334 -8.55 -5.17 -35.49
C ALA A 334 -7.72 -5.71 -36.67
N SER A 335 -6.69 -6.51 -36.40
CA SER A 335 -5.91 -7.18 -37.45
C SER A 335 -6.66 -8.29 -38.17
N SER A 336 -7.60 -8.97 -37.49
CA SER A 336 -8.42 -10.02 -38.11
C SER A 336 -9.59 -9.49 -38.94
N SER A 337 -9.94 -8.20 -38.81
CA SER A 337 -11.01 -7.55 -39.58
C SER A 337 -10.50 -6.69 -40.74
N ALA A 338 -9.18 -6.66 -40.95
CA ALA A 338 -8.51 -5.96 -42.05
C ALA A 338 -7.91 -6.90 -43.12
N ASN A 339 -8.22 -8.20 -43.08
CA ASN A 339 -7.81 -9.21 -44.07
C ASN A 339 -8.98 -9.73 -44.89
#